data_AF-A0A2M6ZKD8-F1
#
_entry.id   AF-A0A2M6ZKD8-F1
#
_cell.length_a   1.000
_cell.length_b   1.000
_cell.length_c   1.000
_cell.angle_alpha   90.00
_cell.angle_beta   90.00
_cell.angle_gamma   90.00
#
_symmetry.space_group_name_H-M   'P 1'
#
loop_
_entity.id
_entity.type
_entity.pdbx_description
1 polymer ?
#
loop_
_entity_poly.entity_id
_entity_poly.type
_entity_poly.pdbx_seq_one_letter_code
_entity_poly.pdbx_strand_id
1 'polypeptide(L)'
;MLPVKFDFKVHEDRRGTNFEGVEAGHADPEGALNLHVRLARDHLVLSVWPVKGGMAQVTGHLAQVLGPPKATPSVCGFGDCQDDDKDAPQQTTLWEFDPAERPEILKKVRTFLGLQ
;
A
#
# COMPACT_ATOMS: atom_id res chain seq x y z
N MET A 1 -3.26 2.68 12.37
CA MET A 1 -2.22 1.75 12.88
C MET A 1 -2.30 0.47 12.07
N LEU A 2 -1.17 -0.13 11.65
CA LEU A 2 -1.20 -1.36 10.86
C LEU A 2 -1.63 -2.57 11.73
N PRO A 3 -2.39 -3.54 11.19
CA PRO A 3 -2.90 -4.68 11.96
C PRO A 3 -1.80 -5.67 12.36
N VAL A 4 -0.67 -5.66 11.66
CA VAL A 4 0.54 -6.45 11.95
C VAL A 4 1.77 -5.56 11.78
N LYS A 5 2.92 -6.03 12.29
CA LYS A 5 4.20 -5.35 12.06
C LYS A 5 4.74 -5.73 10.68
N PHE A 6 5.32 -4.77 10.00
CA PHE A 6 5.97 -4.96 8.71
C PHE A 6 7.42 -4.48 8.80
N ASP A 7 8.32 -5.24 8.19
CA ASP A 7 9.69 -4.83 7.94
C ASP A 7 9.72 -4.11 6.58
N PHE A 8 9.88 -2.78 6.62
CA PHE A 8 9.82 -1.95 5.42
C PHE A 8 11.20 -1.70 4.81
N LYS A 9 11.25 -1.77 3.48
CA LYS A 9 12.30 -1.17 2.66
C LYS A 9 11.73 0.09 2.00
N VAL A 10 12.49 1.18 2.04
CA VAL A 10 12.10 2.46 1.44
C VAL A 10 13.02 2.75 0.26
N HIS A 11 12.44 2.96 -0.92
CA HIS A 11 13.16 3.36 -2.12
C HIS A 11 12.59 4.67 -2.65
N GLU A 12 13.45 5.68 -2.81
CA GLU A 12 13.05 6.99 -3.33
C GLU A 12 13.76 7.28 -4.65
N ASP A 13 12.99 7.64 -5.66
CA ASP A 13 13.50 8.04 -6.96
C ASP A 13 12.72 9.23 -7.53
N ARG A 14 13.10 9.69 -8.72
CA ARG A 14 12.48 10.85 -9.39
C ARG A 14 10.98 10.71 -9.67
N ARG A 15 10.44 9.49 -9.66
CA ARG A 15 9.02 9.17 -9.91
C ARG A 15 8.21 9.09 -8.61
N GLY A 16 8.86 9.04 -7.44
CA GLY A 16 8.18 8.97 -6.16
C GLY A 16 8.93 8.19 -5.09
N THR A 17 8.22 7.88 -4.00
CA THR A 17 8.73 7.10 -2.86
C THR A 17 7.95 5.79 -2.78
N ASN A 18 8.65 4.67 -2.72
CA ASN A 18 8.09 3.33 -2.55
C ASN A 18 8.40 2.82 -1.15
N PHE A 19 7.41 2.23 -0.50
CA PHE A 19 7.51 1.56 0.79
C PHE A 19 7.07 0.11 0.60
N GLU A 20 8.01 -0.81 0.72
CA GLU A 20 7.78 -2.24 0.53
C GLU A 20 7.90 -2.94 1.88
N GLY A 21 6.78 -3.35 2.45
CA GLY A 21 6.70 -4.00 3.76
C GLY A 21 6.38 -5.48 3.63
N VAL A 22 7.12 -6.32 4.34
CA VAL A 22 6.80 -7.74 4.52
C VAL A 22 6.48 -7.98 5.99
N GLU A 23 5.45 -8.78 6.27
CA GLU A 23 5.05 -9.14 7.63
C GLU A 23 6.23 -9.69 8.45
N ALA A 24 6.51 -9.04 9.58
CA ALA A 24 7.65 -9.37 10.43
C ALA A 24 7.38 -10.66 11.22
N GLY A 25 8.34 -11.59 11.20
CA GLY A 25 8.29 -12.81 12.02
C GLY A 25 7.41 -13.94 11.49
N HIS A 26 6.95 -13.86 10.24
CA HIS A 26 6.23 -14.97 9.59
C HIS A 26 7.25 -16.05 9.17
N ALA A 27 7.06 -17.29 9.64
CA ALA A 27 7.99 -18.39 9.39
C ALA A 27 7.95 -18.93 7.94
N ASP A 28 6.82 -18.69 7.27
CA ASP A 28 6.57 -19.11 5.89
C ASP A 28 6.47 -17.86 4.97
N PRO A 29 7.42 -17.64 4.05
CA PRO A 29 7.44 -16.43 3.22
C PRO A 29 6.30 -16.39 2.18
N GLU A 30 5.72 -17.54 1.81
CA GLU A 30 4.64 -17.62 0.82
C GLU A 30 3.28 -17.19 1.42
N GLY A 31 3.10 -17.40 2.72
CA GLY A 31 1.91 -16.96 3.45
C GLY A 31 1.96 -15.53 4.01
N ALA A 32 3.10 -14.86 3.98
CA ALA A 32 3.31 -13.56 4.64
C ALA A 32 2.53 -12.43 3.95
N LEU A 33 2.01 -11.49 4.75
CA LEU A 33 1.41 -10.28 4.20
C LEU A 33 2.48 -9.35 3.63
N ASN A 34 2.29 -8.94 2.38
CA ASN A 34 3.06 -7.94 1.67
C ASN A 34 2.24 -6.68 1.52
N LEU A 35 2.84 -5.54 1.84
CA LEU A 35 2.24 -4.22 1.81
C LEU A 35 3.14 -3.29 1.02
N HIS A 36 2.68 -2.83 -0.13
CA HIS A 36 3.40 -1.86 -0.95
C HIS A 36 2.63 -0.54 -0.97
N VAL A 37 3.30 0.54 -0.58
CA VAL A 37 2.78 1.90 -0.71
C VAL A 37 3.67 2.67 -1.67
N ARG A 38 3.10 3.18 -2.75
CA ARG A 38 3.80 4.03 -3.71
C ARG A 38 3.21 5.43 -3.69
N LEU A 39 4.02 6.42 -3.32
CA LEU A 39 3.67 7.83 -3.36
C LEU A 39 4.34 8.50 -4.55
N ALA A 40 3.55 8.83 -5.57
CA ALA A 40 4.01 9.58 -6.74
C ALA A 40 3.83 11.09 -6.54
N ARG A 41 3.78 11.85 -7.64
CA ARG A 41 3.66 13.32 -7.62
C ARG A 41 2.34 13.79 -7.04
N ASP A 42 1.25 13.16 -7.46
CA ASP A 42 -0.15 13.59 -7.29
C ASP A 42 -1.07 12.44 -6.84
N HIS A 43 -0.52 11.26 -6.63
CA HIS A 43 -1.29 10.09 -6.24
C HIS A 43 -0.51 9.14 -5.33
N LEU A 44 -1.26 8.34 -4.59
CA LEU A 44 -0.77 7.25 -3.78
C LEU A 44 -1.47 5.96 -4.17
N VAL A 45 -0.69 4.90 -4.33
CA VAL A 45 -1.17 3.54 -4.54
C VAL A 45 -0.83 2.69 -3.33
N LEU A 46 -1.82 1.97 -2.80
CA LEU A 46 -1.68 0.99 -1.73
C LEU A 46 -2.00 -0.40 -2.29
N SER A 47 -1.01 -1.27 -2.39
CA SER A 47 -1.18 -2.66 -2.79
C SER A 47 -0.94 -3.58 -1.59
N VAL A 48 -1.80 -4.58 -1.39
CA VAL A 48 -1.59 -5.62 -0.36
C VAL A 48 -1.86 -6.99 -0.96
N TRP A 49 -1.02 -7.97 -0.63
CA TRP A 49 -1.19 -9.36 -1.03
C TRP A 49 -0.54 -10.32 -0.01
N PRO A 50 -1.03 -11.56 0.12
CA PRO A 50 -2.30 -12.06 -0.43
C PRO A 50 -3.51 -11.40 0.25
N VAL A 51 -4.64 -11.24 -0.46
CA VAL A 51 -5.88 -10.71 0.15
C VAL A 51 -6.39 -11.69 1.21
N LYS A 52 -6.30 -11.28 2.49
CA LYS A 52 -6.89 -11.96 3.65
C LYS A 52 -7.90 -11.01 4.32
N GLY A 53 -8.83 -11.52 5.12
CA GLY A 53 -9.92 -10.73 5.73
C GLY A 53 -9.51 -9.48 6.52
N GLY A 54 -8.23 -9.37 6.94
CA GLY A 54 -7.66 -8.17 7.58
C GLY A 54 -7.40 -6.99 6.62
N MET A 55 -7.55 -7.15 5.31
CA MET A 55 -7.18 -6.14 4.32
C MET A 55 -8.07 -4.89 4.29
N ALA A 56 -9.37 -5.06 4.56
CA ALA A 56 -10.31 -3.94 4.68
C ALA A 56 -9.86 -2.94 5.77
N GLN A 57 -9.16 -3.43 6.80
CA GLN A 57 -8.67 -2.58 7.89
C GLN A 57 -7.49 -1.71 7.46
N VAL A 58 -6.56 -2.22 6.64
CA VAL A 58 -5.39 -1.43 6.19
C VAL A 58 -5.84 -0.25 5.31
N THR A 59 -6.70 -0.53 4.32
CA THR A 59 -7.27 0.52 3.47
C THR A 59 -8.13 1.50 4.28
N GLY A 60 -8.98 1.00 5.18
CA GLY A 60 -9.81 1.82 6.05
C GLY A 60 -9.00 2.74 6.97
N HIS A 61 -7.91 2.23 7.57
CA HIS A 61 -7.04 3.03 8.42
C HIS A 61 -6.28 4.10 7.63
N LEU A 62 -5.83 3.80 6.41
CA LEU A 62 -5.19 4.82 5.57
C LEU A 62 -6.21 5.88 5.11
N ALA A 63 -7.45 5.48 4.84
CA ALA A 63 -8.53 6.41 4.50
C ALA A 63 -8.91 7.35 5.67
N GLN A 64 -8.75 6.92 6.93
CA GLN A 64 -8.90 7.83 8.08
C GLN A 64 -7.81 8.91 8.15
N VAL A 65 -6.64 8.65 7.55
CA VAL A 65 -5.49 9.56 7.56
C VAL A 65 -5.50 10.49 6.35
N LEU A 66 -5.80 9.96 5.16
CA LEU A 66 -5.75 10.68 3.89
C LEU A 66 -7.12 11.16 3.38
N GLY A 67 -8.20 10.74 4.02
CA GLY A 67 -9.55 10.88 3.47
C GLY A 67 -9.93 9.70 2.56
N PRO A 68 -11.17 9.71 2.02
CA PRO A 68 -11.64 8.63 1.19
C PRO A 68 -10.79 8.50 -0.09
N PRO A 69 -10.46 7.28 -0.53
CA PRO A 69 -9.77 7.07 -1.80
C PRO A 69 -10.64 7.53 -2.98
N LYS A 70 -9.99 7.93 -4.08
CA LYS A 70 -10.69 8.23 -5.33
C LYS A 70 -11.34 6.99 -5.92
N ALA A 71 -10.66 5.85 -5.77
CA ALA A 71 -11.17 4.54 -6.15
C ALA A 71 -10.63 3.48 -5.19
N THR A 72 -11.54 2.71 -4.59
CA THR A 72 -11.25 1.36 -4.11
C THR A 72 -11.53 0.41 -5.27
N PRO A 73 -10.53 -0.20 -5.92
CA PRO A 73 -10.87 -1.24 -6.87
C PRO A 73 -11.40 -2.45 -6.11
N SER A 74 -12.47 -3.01 -6.67
CA SER A 74 -12.75 -4.42 -6.56
C SER A 74 -11.50 -5.19 -7.02
N VAL A 75 -11.22 -6.30 -6.35
CA VAL A 75 -10.10 -7.22 -6.65
C VAL A 75 -9.77 -7.24 -8.15
N CYS A 76 -8.55 -6.81 -8.48
CA CYS A 76 -7.97 -6.66 -9.81
C CYS A 76 -8.61 -5.63 -10.77
N GLY A 77 -7.81 -4.65 -11.20
CA GLY A 77 -8.21 -3.69 -12.23
C GLY A 77 -7.19 -2.61 -12.57
N PHE A 78 -5.89 -2.93 -12.65
CA PHE A 78 -4.91 -2.10 -13.37
C PHE A 78 -4.02 -3.01 -14.23
N GLY A 79 -4.55 -3.40 -15.39
CA GLY A 79 -3.78 -3.51 -16.63
C GLY A 79 -2.75 -4.62 -16.83
N ASP A 80 -2.56 -5.59 -15.92
CA ASP A 80 -1.55 -6.65 -16.10
C ASP A 80 -1.98 -8.00 -15.49
N CYS A 81 -3.19 -8.46 -15.84
CA CYS A 81 -3.43 -9.90 -15.91
C CYS A 81 -2.81 -10.41 -17.22
N GLN A 82 -1.48 -10.41 -17.34
CA GLN A 82 -0.79 -11.25 -18.30
C GLN A 82 -0.38 -12.56 -17.60
N ASP A 83 -1.37 -13.42 -17.49
CA ASP A 83 -1.36 -14.85 -17.83
C ASP A 83 -0.44 -15.89 -17.15
N ASP A 84 0.45 -15.63 -16.18
CA ASP A 84 1.27 -16.77 -15.66
C ASP A 84 1.68 -16.84 -14.17
N ASP A 85 1.20 -15.97 -13.26
CA ASP A 85 1.50 -16.13 -11.81
C ASP A 85 0.25 -16.44 -10.97
N LYS A 86 0.21 -17.65 -10.42
CA LYS A 86 -0.97 -18.34 -9.88
C LYS A 86 -1.34 -18.03 -8.42
N ASP A 87 -0.70 -17.08 -7.74
CA ASP A 87 -0.82 -16.98 -6.27
C ASP A 87 -0.93 -15.56 -5.68
N ALA A 88 -1.89 -14.73 -6.13
CA ALA A 88 -2.79 -14.00 -5.21
C ALA A 88 -3.72 -12.97 -5.91
N PRO A 89 -4.93 -12.76 -5.37
CA PRO A 89 -5.67 -11.53 -5.58
C PRO A 89 -4.91 -10.35 -4.94
N GLN A 90 -4.62 -9.32 -5.73
CA GLN A 90 -4.11 -8.03 -5.30
C GLN A 90 -5.29 -7.06 -5.14
N GLN A 91 -5.39 -6.37 -4.00
CA GLN A 91 -6.24 -5.18 -3.90
C GLN A 91 -5.35 -3.94 -3.83
N THR A 92 -5.66 -2.98 -4.71
CA THR A 92 -4.80 -1.83 -5.03
C THR A 92 -5.56 -0.52 -4.87
N THR A 93 -5.60 0.08 -3.68
CA THR A 93 -6.38 1.30 -3.48
C THR A 93 -5.63 2.56 -3.96
N LEU A 94 -6.32 3.49 -4.62
CA LEU A 94 -5.76 4.72 -5.17
C LEU A 94 -6.32 5.98 -4.46
N TRP A 95 -5.41 6.86 -4.05
CA TRP A 95 -5.71 8.24 -3.65
C TRP A 95 -5.10 9.20 -4.65
N GLU A 96 -5.81 10.29 -4.93
CA GLU A 96 -5.28 11.45 -5.64
C GLU A 96 -5.33 12.65 -4.72
N PHE A 97 -4.37 13.55 -4.87
CA PHE A 97 -4.22 14.76 -4.06
C PHE A 97 -3.50 15.83 -4.90
N ASP A 98 -3.55 17.09 -4.47
CA ASP A 98 -2.82 18.14 -5.16
C ASP A 98 -1.30 17.90 -5.01
N PRO A 99 -0.49 18.02 -6.08
CA PRO A 99 0.97 17.90 -5.98
C PRO A 99 1.62 18.74 -4.87
N ALA A 100 1.02 19.89 -4.52
CA ALA A 100 1.48 20.75 -3.42
C ALA A 100 1.32 20.10 -2.04
N GLU A 101 0.36 19.19 -1.87
CA GLU A 101 0.09 18.46 -0.63
C GLU A 101 1.04 17.27 -0.44
N ARG A 102 1.76 16.84 -1.49
CA ARG A 102 2.65 15.67 -1.47
C ARG A 102 3.58 15.61 -0.25
N PRO A 103 4.27 16.70 0.19
CA PRO A 103 5.13 16.64 1.38
C PRO A 103 4.36 16.28 2.65
N GLU A 104 3.13 16.79 2.80
CA GLU A 104 2.27 16.48 3.93
C GLU A 104 1.75 15.04 3.86
N ILE A 105 1.32 14.60 2.67
CA ILE A 105 0.89 13.21 2.43
C ILE A 105 2.03 12.24 2.74
N LEU A 106 3.26 12.54 2.30
CA LEU A 106 4.44 11.71 2.62
C LEU A 106 4.66 11.57 4.13
N LYS A 107 4.53 12.67 4.88
CA LYS A 107 4.66 12.65 6.35
C LYS A 107 3.56 11.80 6.99
N LYS A 108 2.31 11.96 6.54
CA LYS A 108 1.16 11.17 7.00
C LYS A 108 1.35 9.68 6.73
N VAL A 109 1.82 9.32 5.53
CA VAL A 109 2.10 7.94 5.12
C VAL A 109 3.23 7.33 5.93
N ARG A 110 4.37 8.02 6.07
CA ARG A 110 5.48 7.56 6.92
C ARG A 110 5.04 7.28 8.36
N THR A 111 4.27 8.20 8.94
CA THR A 111 3.67 8.04 10.28
C THR A 111 2.75 6.81 10.34
N PHE A 112 1.88 6.64 9.33
CA PHE A 112 0.96 5.49 9.24
C PHE A 112 1.72 4.15 9.19
N LEU A 113 2.84 4.11 8.46
CA LEU A 113 3.70 2.94 8.32
C LEU A 113 4.63 2.72 9.54
N GLY A 114 4.63 3.64 10.52
CA GLY A 114 5.52 3.56 11.68
C GLY A 114 6.98 3.90 11.38
N LEU A 115 7.23 4.57 10.25
CA LEU A 115 8.55 5.03 9.83
C LEU A 115 8.68 6.49 10.26
N GLN A 116 9.40 6.76 11.35
CA GLN A 116 9.67 8.13 11.82
C GLN A 116 10.99 8.64 11.26
#